data_AF-A0A3M0KAV7-F1
#
_entry.id   AF-A0A3M0KAV7-F1
#
_cell.length_a   1.000
_cell.length_b   1.000
_cell.length_c   1.000
_cell.angle_alpha   90.00
_cell.angle_beta   90.00
_cell.angle_gamma   90.00
#
_symmetry.space_group_name_H-M   'P 1'
#
loop_
_entity.id
_entity.type
_entity.pdbx_description
1 polymer ?
#
loop_
_entity_poly.entity_id
_entity_poly.type
_entity_poly.pdbx_seq_one_letter_code
_entity_poly.pdbx_strand_id
1 'polypeptide(L)'
;MGSVWWLLLCIPVLSPAFAGGVIRVYYLGIHEVNWNYAPTGRNVLANQSIAQTLLCIMMTHSAYPFEFNSQASAFLQSGKDRVGSTYKKSVYKQYTDSTYTTEIPKTRLLGFLGPVIRAEVGDTLKNELLELGSPKEKEEESSAINGYVFGNLPDVKMCAGDSVSWYLFGMGNEIDIHTAYFHGETLKIRGHRTDVASLFPATFVTAYDPQETLGDGC
;
A
#
# COMPACT_ATOMS: atom_id res chain seq x y z
N MET A 1 17.43 -61.40 -50.45
CA MET A 1 17.23 -59.93 -50.46
C MET A 1 15.81 -59.70 -49.93
N GLY A 2 15.49 -58.98 -48.86
CA GLY A 2 16.28 -58.13 -47.98
C GLY A 2 15.60 -58.02 -46.61
N SER A 3 16.42 -57.81 -45.58
CA SER A 3 16.04 -57.55 -44.19
C SER A 3 15.78 -56.06 -43.99
N VAL A 4 14.52 -55.68 -43.73
CA VAL A 4 14.16 -54.29 -43.38
C VAL A 4 14.26 -54.15 -41.86
N TRP A 5 15.34 -53.54 -41.41
CA TRP A 5 15.57 -53.15 -40.02
C TRP A 5 14.74 -51.91 -39.71
N TRP A 6 13.84 -51.99 -38.73
CA TRP A 6 13.18 -50.82 -38.17
C TRP A 6 14.15 -50.06 -37.27
N LEU A 7 14.68 -48.93 -37.76
CA LEU A 7 15.35 -47.94 -36.91
C LEU A 7 14.29 -47.19 -36.10
N LEU A 8 14.07 -47.64 -34.87
CA LEU A 8 13.44 -46.82 -33.83
C LEU A 8 14.38 -45.65 -33.50
N LEU A 9 14.16 -44.51 -34.16
CA LEU A 9 14.71 -43.23 -33.73
C LEU A 9 14.03 -42.86 -32.41
N CYS A 10 14.70 -43.14 -31.29
CA CYS A 10 14.43 -42.45 -30.03
C CYS A 10 14.77 -40.97 -30.23
N ILE A 11 13.78 -40.18 -30.63
CA ILE A 11 13.84 -38.73 -30.45
C ILE A 11 13.88 -38.53 -28.94
N PRO A 12 14.96 -37.96 -28.35
CA PRO A 12 14.88 -37.54 -26.98
C PRO A 12 13.79 -36.47 -26.94
N VAL A 13 12.66 -36.80 -26.35
CA VAL A 13 11.69 -35.80 -25.92
C VAL A 13 12.50 -34.90 -24.98
N LEU A 14 12.89 -33.72 -25.46
CA LEU A 14 13.39 -32.65 -24.62
C LEU A 14 12.22 -32.33 -23.68
N SER A 15 12.14 -33.02 -22.55
CA SER A 15 11.38 -32.52 -21.42
C SER A 15 11.95 -31.12 -21.16
N PRO A 16 11.14 -30.05 -21.16
CA PRO A 16 11.63 -28.77 -20.70
C PRO A 16 12.13 -29.01 -19.28
N ALA A 17 13.44 -28.88 -19.08
CA ALA A 17 13.98 -28.78 -17.74
C ALA A 17 13.30 -27.53 -17.16
N PHE A 18 12.31 -27.74 -16.30
CA PHE A 18 11.79 -26.65 -15.48
C PHE A 18 13.01 -26.11 -14.76
N ALA A 19 13.42 -24.89 -15.08
CA ALA A 19 14.37 -24.16 -14.27
C ALA A 19 13.76 -24.14 -12.87
N GLY A 20 14.35 -24.91 -11.95
CA GLY A 20 13.82 -25.05 -10.59
C GLY A 20 13.82 -23.67 -9.95
N GLY A 21 12.67 -23.24 -9.43
CA GLY A 21 12.58 -21.96 -8.74
C GLY A 21 13.42 -21.95 -7.46
N VAL A 22 13.67 -20.76 -6.94
CA VAL A 22 14.54 -20.52 -5.79
C VAL A 22 13.72 -20.52 -4.51
N ILE A 23 14.29 -21.05 -3.42
CA ILE A 23 13.70 -20.89 -2.09
C ILE A 23 14.04 -19.49 -1.57
N ARG A 24 13.02 -18.67 -1.34
CA ARG A 24 13.16 -17.32 -0.75
C ARG A 24 12.67 -17.35 0.68
N VAL A 25 13.55 -17.00 1.61
CA VAL A 25 13.23 -16.96 3.05
C VAL A 25 12.99 -15.52 3.47
N TYR A 26 11.88 -15.29 4.16
CA TYR A 26 11.53 -14.00 4.75
C TYR A 26 11.41 -14.14 6.27
N TYR A 27 12.11 -13.27 7.00
CA TYR A 27 12.05 -13.18 8.45
C TYR A 27 11.17 -12.01 8.83
N LEU A 28 9.98 -12.30 9.35
CA LEU A 28 8.96 -11.30 9.65
C LEU A 28 8.71 -11.23 11.15
N GLY A 29 8.62 -10.01 11.69
CA GLY A 29 8.25 -9.76 13.08
C GLY A 29 6.96 -8.93 13.18
N ILE A 30 6.10 -9.22 14.16
CA ILE A 30 4.93 -8.40 14.47
C ILE A 30 5.25 -7.48 15.65
N HIS A 31 5.17 -6.17 15.42
CA HIS A 31 5.46 -5.15 16.43
C HIS A 31 4.29 -4.21 16.67
N GLU A 32 4.08 -3.86 17.93
CA GLU A 32 3.21 -2.76 18.31
C GLU A 32 3.88 -1.42 17.99
N VAL A 33 3.19 -0.54 17.27
CA VAL A 33 3.64 0.82 16.97
C VAL A 33 2.52 1.82 17.22
N ASN A 34 2.89 3.02 17.68
CA ASN A 34 1.96 4.16 17.70
C ASN A 34 1.98 4.80 16.31
N TRP A 35 0.95 4.53 15.52
CA TRP A 35 0.80 5.03 14.16
C TRP A 35 0.05 6.36 14.14
N ASN A 36 0.71 7.42 13.66
CA ASN A 36 0.09 8.73 13.46
C ASN A 36 -0.42 8.85 12.02
N TYR A 37 -1.74 8.89 11.86
CA TYR A 37 -2.41 8.97 10.56
C TYR A 37 -2.23 10.34 9.86
N ALA A 38 -1.92 11.39 10.62
CA ALA A 38 -1.65 12.73 10.11
C ALA A 38 -0.40 13.34 10.77
N PRO A 39 0.82 12.90 10.40
CA PRO A 39 2.06 13.36 11.03
C PRO A 39 2.29 14.87 10.94
N THR A 40 1.71 15.55 9.95
CA THR A 40 1.82 17.02 9.82
C THR A 40 0.97 17.76 10.85
N GLY A 41 -0.02 17.10 11.47
CA GLY A 41 -1.02 17.74 12.31
C GLY A 41 -1.93 18.71 11.53
N ARG A 42 -2.06 18.52 10.21
CA ARG A 42 -2.82 19.39 9.31
C ARG A 42 -3.66 18.57 8.34
N ASN A 43 -4.77 19.17 7.90
CA ASN A 43 -5.40 18.79 6.65
C ASN A 43 -4.63 19.46 5.51
N VAL A 44 -3.76 18.69 4.86
CA VAL A 44 -2.85 19.18 3.82
C VAL A 44 -3.64 19.61 2.58
N LEU A 45 -4.70 18.86 2.24
CA LEU A 45 -5.56 19.15 1.09
C LEU A 45 -6.24 20.52 1.18
N ALA A 46 -6.59 20.93 2.40
CA ALA A 46 -7.24 22.21 2.66
C ALA A 46 -6.27 23.31 3.11
N ASN A 47 -4.98 22.99 3.32
CA ASN A 47 -3.98 23.84 3.97
C ASN A 47 -4.40 24.34 5.37
N GLN A 48 -5.10 23.50 6.15
CA GLN A 48 -5.68 23.87 7.45
C GLN A 48 -4.90 23.22 8.60
N SER A 49 -4.55 23.99 9.63
CA SER A 49 -4.04 23.40 10.88
C SER A 49 -5.21 22.93 11.76
N ILE A 50 -5.08 21.72 12.31
CA ILE A 50 -6.10 21.14 13.21
C ILE A 50 -6.25 22.01 14.48
N ALA A 51 -5.16 22.60 14.95
CA ALA A 51 -5.15 23.49 16.11
C ALA A 51 -5.83 24.84 15.82
N GLN A 52 -5.73 25.34 14.58
CA GLN A 52 -6.35 26.61 14.18
C GLN A 52 -7.85 26.47 13.91
N THR A 53 -8.35 25.28 13.61
CA THR A 53 -9.80 25.02 13.49
C THR A 53 -10.54 25.33 14.80
N LEU A 54 -9.94 25.02 15.96
CA LEU A 54 -10.53 25.37 17.27
C LEU A 54 -10.65 26.88 17.46
N LEU A 55 -9.65 27.64 16.99
CA LEU A 55 -9.66 29.09 17.05
C LEU A 55 -10.75 29.68 16.14
N CYS A 56 -10.93 29.13 14.93
CA CYS A 56 -11.95 29.58 13.99
C CYS A 56 -13.38 29.38 14.53
N ILE A 57 -13.67 28.21 15.12
CA ILE A 57 -14.99 27.92 15.73
C ILE A 57 -15.31 28.88 16.87
N MET A 58 -14.31 29.30 17.65
CA MET A 58 -14.50 30.27 18.73
C MET A 58 -14.61 31.72 18.24
N MET A 59 -14.14 32.03 17.02
CA MET A 59 -14.13 33.40 16.49
C MET A 59 -15.30 33.71 15.53
N THR A 60 -15.92 32.70 14.91
CA THR A 60 -17.09 32.92 14.05
C THR A 60 -18.38 32.70 14.86
N HIS A 61 -19.00 33.77 15.33
CA HIS A 61 -20.37 33.76 15.88
C HIS A 61 -21.45 33.46 14.80
N SER A 62 -21.16 32.67 13.76
CA SER A 62 -22.13 32.26 12.75
C SER A 62 -22.60 30.84 12.99
N ALA A 63 -23.91 30.64 12.99
CA ALA A 63 -24.59 29.37 13.23
C ALA A 63 -24.33 28.28 12.17
N TYR A 64 -23.46 28.55 11.19
CA TYR A 64 -23.04 27.63 10.14
C TYR A 64 -21.54 27.82 9.85
N PRO A 65 -20.67 26.98 10.46
CA PRO A 65 -19.26 26.93 10.09
C PRO A 65 -19.13 26.15 8.78
N PHE A 66 -18.44 26.74 7.81
CA PHE A 66 -18.04 26.13 6.54
C PHE A 66 -17.60 24.65 6.72
N GLU A 67 -18.39 23.71 6.18
CA GLU A 67 -18.46 22.29 6.55
C GLU A 67 -17.16 21.47 6.34
N PHE A 68 -16.18 21.97 5.59
CA PHE A 68 -15.01 21.16 5.17
C PHE A 68 -13.99 20.88 6.29
N ASN A 69 -13.94 21.71 7.34
CA ASN A 69 -13.03 21.51 8.48
C ASN A 69 -13.58 20.58 9.57
N SER A 70 -14.87 20.27 9.51
CA SER A 70 -15.60 19.55 10.56
C SER A 70 -15.20 18.07 10.62
N GLN A 71 -14.89 17.46 9.47
CA GLN A 71 -14.55 16.03 9.39
C GLN A 71 -13.13 15.78 9.90
N ALA A 72 -12.12 16.51 9.44
CA ALA A 72 -10.73 16.29 9.85
C ALA A 72 -10.52 16.51 11.36
N SER A 73 -11.17 17.52 11.93
CA SER A 73 -11.10 17.78 13.37
C SER A 73 -11.79 16.69 14.20
N ALA A 74 -12.89 16.10 13.71
CA ALA A 74 -13.58 15.01 14.39
C ALA A 74 -12.69 13.77 14.58
N PHE A 75 -11.89 13.41 13.57
CA PHE A 75 -11.00 12.24 13.62
C PHE A 75 -9.64 12.55 14.27
N LEU A 76 -9.05 13.71 14.00
CA LEU A 76 -7.66 13.97 14.38
C LEU A 76 -7.48 14.64 15.74
N GLN A 77 -8.50 15.31 16.28
CA GLN A 77 -8.37 15.98 17.57
C GLN A 77 -8.47 15.00 18.74
N SER A 78 -7.41 14.94 19.53
CA SER A 78 -7.46 14.29 20.84
C SER A 78 -8.35 15.08 21.80
N GLY A 79 -9.10 14.38 22.63
CA GLY A 79 -9.97 14.97 23.64
C GLY A 79 -10.27 13.95 24.74
N LYS A 80 -11.11 14.33 25.71
CA LYS A 80 -11.45 13.46 26.84
C LYS A 80 -11.99 12.08 26.38
N ASP A 81 -12.78 12.08 25.31
CA ASP A 81 -13.42 10.88 24.74
C ASP A 81 -12.93 10.59 23.31
N ARG A 82 -11.82 11.21 22.87
CA ARG A 82 -11.28 11.06 21.52
C ARG A 82 -9.79 10.76 21.57
N VAL A 83 -9.38 9.66 20.91
CA VAL A 83 -7.96 9.26 20.83
C VAL A 83 -7.15 10.30 20.04
N GLY A 84 -7.73 10.80 18.94
CA GLY A 84 -7.09 11.74 18.02
C GLY A 84 -6.27 11.01 16.96
N SER A 85 -5.26 11.66 16.39
CA SER A 85 -4.60 11.16 15.16
C SER A 85 -3.69 9.92 15.33
N THR A 86 -3.41 9.49 16.56
CA THR A 86 -2.39 8.44 16.83
C THR A 86 -3.01 7.23 17.51
N TYR A 87 -2.87 6.06 16.87
CA TYR A 87 -3.42 4.79 17.35
C TYR A 87 -2.33 3.76 17.50
N LYS A 88 -2.46 2.90 18.49
CA LYS A 88 -1.62 1.71 18.59
C LYS A 88 -2.04 0.68 17.52
N LYS A 89 -1.08 0.18 16.74
CA LYS A 89 -1.27 -0.78 15.65
C LYS A 89 -0.27 -1.93 15.73
N SER A 90 -0.65 -3.10 15.24
CA SER A 90 0.28 -4.18 14.90
C SER A 90 0.80 -3.99 13.49
N VAL A 91 2.12 -3.93 13.31
CA VAL A 91 2.73 -3.86 11.98
C VAL A 91 3.72 -4.98 11.76
N TYR A 92 3.74 -5.50 10.54
CA TYR A 92 4.77 -6.42 10.09
C TYR A 92 6.05 -5.65 9.77
N LYS A 93 7.17 -6.16 10.27
CA LYS A 93 8.53 -5.71 10.00
C LYS A 93 9.35 -6.83 9.41
N GLN A 94 10.31 -6.50 8.56
CA GLN A 94 11.22 -7.48 7.96
C GLN A 94 12.59 -7.43 8.62
N TYR A 95 13.22 -8.59 8.75
CA TYR A 95 14.56 -8.76 9.29
C TYR A 95 15.48 -9.46 8.29
N THR A 96 16.79 -9.32 8.50
CA THR A 96 17.82 -9.94 7.66
C THR A 96 17.88 -11.45 7.83
N ASP A 97 17.59 -11.95 9.02
CA ASP A 97 17.79 -13.34 9.42
C ASP A 97 16.92 -13.72 10.63
N SER A 98 17.09 -14.96 11.11
CA SER A 98 16.36 -15.55 12.23
C SER A 98 16.73 -15.00 13.61
N THR A 99 17.70 -14.10 13.73
CA THR A 99 18.01 -13.47 15.04
C THR A 99 17.11 -12.27 15.31
N TYR A 100 16.39 -11.77 14.30
CA TYR A 100 15.47 -10.63 14.41
C TYR A 100 16.11 -9.37 15.01
N THR A 101 17.42 -9.18 14.81
CA THR A 101 18.17 -8.04 15.37
C THR A 101 18.27 -6.87 14.40
N THR A 102 18.44 -7.14 13.10
CA THR A 102 18.64 -6.10 12.09
C THR A 102 17.40 -5.98 11.22
N GLU A 103 16.62 -4.92 11.43
CA GLU A 103 15.42 -4.59 10.65
C GLU A 103 15.82 -4.07 9.25
N ILE A 104 15.14 -4.58 8.21
CA ILE A 104 15.24 -4.06 6.86
C ILE A 104 14.26 -2.89 6.72
N PRO A 105 14.74 -1.65 6.48
CA PRO A 105 13.87 -0.49 6.44
C PRO A 105 12.94 -0.52 5.22
N LYS A 106 11.65 -0.25 5.47
CA LYS A 106 10.65 -0.08 4.41
C LYS A 106 10.55 1.38 3.95
N THR A 107 10.09 1.59 2.72
CA THR A 107 9.82 2.96 2.23
C THR A 107 8.69 3.62 3.02
N ARG A 108 8.78 4.95 3.19
CA ARG A 108 7.75 5.75 3.86
C ARG A 108 6.39 5.69 3.15
N LEU A 109 6.37 5.45 1.84
CA LEU A 109 5.14 5.33 1.05
C LEU A 109 4.27 4.13 1.46
N LEU A 110 4.85 3.06 1.99
CA LEU A 110 4.11 1.89 2.46
C LEU A 110 3.36 2.18 3.77
N GLY A 111 3.69 3.25 4.48
CA GLY A 111 3.04 3.63 5.73
C GLY A 111 3.06 2.51 6.77
N PHE A 112 1.89 2.11 7.29
CA PHE A 112 1.81 1.00 8.25
C PHE A 112 1.85 -0.39 7.59
N LEU A 113 1.72 -0.49 6.26
CA LEU A 113 1.70 -1.78 5.57
C LEU A 113 2.99 -2.57 5.82
N GLY A 114 2.87 -3.90 5.76
CA GLY A 114 4.01 -4.80 5.87
C GLY A 114 5.04 -4.62 4.74
N PRO A 115 6.19 -5.31 4.84
CA PRO A 115 7.19 -5.34 3.78
C PRO A 115 6.63 -5.99 2.51
N VAL A 116 7.19 -5.61 1.36
CA VAL A 116 6.80 -6.18 0.06
C VAL A 116 7.48 -7.54 -0.12
N ILE A 117 6.68 -8.59 -0.17
CA ILE A 117 7.13 -9.96 -0.49
C ILE A 117 7.11 -10.15 -2.01
N ARG A 118 8.19 -10.67 -2.59
CA ARG A 118 8.33 -10.87 -4.05
C ARG A 118 8.78 -12.29 -4.34
N ALA A 119 8.18 -12.89 -5.36
CA ALA A 119 8.50 -14.22 -5.84
C ALA A 119 8.20 -14.32 -7.34
N GLU A 120 8.90 -15.22 -8.02
CA GLU A 120 8.62 -15.62 -9.39
C GLU A 120 7.85 -16.95 -9.41
N VAL A 121 7.22 -17.26 -10.54
CA VAL A 121 6.53 -18.54 -10.71
C VAL A 121 7.55 -19.67 -10.62
N GLY A 122 7.31 -20.60 -9.68
CA GLY A 122 8.20 -21.72 -9.39
C GLY A 122 9.03 -21.54 -8.13
N ASP A 123 9.15 -20.32 -7.60
CA ASP A 123 9.83 -20.07 -6.32
C ASP A 123 9.05 -20.69 -5.15
N THR A 124 9.78 -21.06 -4.10
CA THR A 124 9.19 -21.49 -2.82
C THR A 124 9.40 -20.40 -1.79
N LEU A 125 8.31 -19.86 -1.25
CA LEU A 125 8.36 -18.89 -0.16
C LEU A 125 8.38 -19.62 1.19
N LYS A 126 9.43 -19.39 1.98
CA LYS A 126 9.50 -19.84 3.38
C LYS A 126 9.37 -18.61 4.29
N ASN A 127 8.32 -18.56 5.09
CA ASN A 127 8.11 -17.48 6.05
C ASN A 127 8.50 -17.94 7.45
N GLU A 128 9.34 -17.17 8.13
CA GLU A 128 9.71 -17.38 9.54
C GLU A 128 9.20 -16.19 10.35
N LEU A 129 8.05 -16.41 10.99
CA LEU A 129 7.34 -15.38 11.75
C LEU A 129 7.75 -15.40 13.22
N LEU A 130 8.08 -14.23 13.76
CA LEU A 130 8.25 -14.00 15.20
C LEU A 130 7.15 -13.05 15.70
N GLU A 131 6.37 -13.53 16.67
CA GLU A 131 5.34 -12.72 17.33
C GLU A 131 5.95 -11.96 18.51
N LEU A 132 6.05 -10.62 18.42
CA LEU A 132 6.62 -9.77 19.48
C LEU A 132 5.58 -8.90 20.19
N GLY A 133 4.31 -9.30 20.14
CA GLY A 133 3.22 -8.65 20.87
C GLY A 133 1.87 -8.93 20.23
N SER A 134 0.82 -8.80 21.03
CA SER A 134 -0.57 -8.98 20.60
C SER A 134 -1.41 -7.80 21.10
N PRO A 135 -1.47 -6.67 20.37
CA PRO A 135 -2.35 -5.60 20.74
C PRO A 135 -3.80 -6.02 20.47
N LYS A 136 -4.67 -5.68 21.42
CA LYS A 136 -6.10 -5.60 21.15
C LYS A 136 -6.31 -4.38 20.27
N GLU A 137 -6.54 -4.60 18.98
CA GLU A 137 -6.84 -3.50 18.07
C GLU A 137 -8.16 -2.85 18.48
N LYS A 138 -8.11 -1.54 18.73
CA LYS A 138 -9.32 -0.73 18.67
C LYS A 138 -9.45 -0.30 17.21
N GLU A 139 -10.38 -0.93 16.51
CA GLU A 139 -10.74 -0.53 15.15
C GLU A 139 -11.45 0.83 15.23
N GLU A 140 -10.79 1.87 14.75
CA GLU A 140 -11.44 3.13 14.40
C GLU A 140 -11.34 3.29 12.88
N GLU A 141 -12.51 3.30 12.25
CA GLU A 141 -12.71 3.33 10.80
C GLU A 141 -12.27 4.70 10.28
N SER A 142 -11.22 4.72 9.48
CA SER A 142 -10.76 5.93 8.81
C SER A 142 -10.38 5.60 7.37
N SER A 143 -11.00 6.29 6.41
CA SER A 143 -10.66 6.15 5.00
C SER A 143 -9.25 6.72 4.78
N ALA A 144 -8.28 5.82 4.57
CA ALA A 144 -6.86 6.16 4.51
C ALA A 144 -6.15 5.46 3.35
N ILE A 145 -5.10 6.10 2.82
CA ILE A 145 -4.19 5.49 1.84
C ILE A 145 -2.91 5.10 2.58
N ASN A 146 -2.61 3.80 2.67
CA ASN A 146 -1.48 3.24 3.40
C ASN A 146 -1.39 3.72 4.87
N GLY A 147 -2.53 4.10 5.46
CA GLY A 147 -2.60 4.66 6.81
C GLY A 147 -2.41 6.17 6.92
N TYR A 148 -2.42 6.90 5.82
CA TYR A 148 -2.40 8.35 5.82
C TYR A 148 -3.75 8.93 5.41
N VAL A 149 -4.15 10.01 6.06
CA VAL A 149 -5.42 10.72 5.82
C VAL A 149 -5.19 12.18 5.48
N PHE A 150 -6.19 12.83 4.87
CA PHE A 150 -6.18 14.28 4.60
C PHE A 150 -4.90 14.80 3.91
N GLY A 151 -4.38 14.03 2.95
CA GLY A 151 -3.19 14.40 2.16
C GLY A 151 -1.85 14.26 2.90
N ASN A 152 -1.79 13.48 3.98
CA ASN A 152 -0.54 13.25 4.74
C ASN A 152 0.36 12.14 4.15
N LEU A 153 -0.05 11.50 3.05
CA LEU A 153 0.78 10.52 2.36
C LEU A 153 2.07 11.24 1.88
N PRO A 154 3.28 10.71 2.15
CA PRO A 154 4.50 11.33 1.67
C PRO A 154 4.52 11.48 0.15
N ASP A 155 5.19 12.52 -0.35
CA ASP A 155 5.26 12.80 -1.78
C ASP A 155 5.70 11.58 -2.59
N VAL A 156 4.86 11.19 -3.56
CA VAL A 156 5.22 10.21 -4.58
C VAL A 156 5.85 10.98 -5.74
N LYS A 157 7.17 10.95 -5.82
CA LYS A 157 7.93 11.59 -6.91
C LYS A 157 8.36 10.53 -7.92
N MET A 158 8.14 10.83 -9.19
CA MET A 158 8.58 10.06 -10.33
C MET A 158 9.07 11.05 -11.40
N CYS A 159 10.02 10.62 -12.22
CA CYS A 159 10.48 11.42 -13.35
C CYS A 159 9.61 11.16 -14.56
N ALA A 160 9.49 12.16 -15.43
CA ALA A 160 8.82 11.97 -16.70
C ALA A 160 9.58 10.91 -17.55
N GLY A 161 8.81 9.99 -18.15
CA GLY A 161 9.36 8.86 -18.89
C GLY A 161 9.68 7.62 -18.03
N ASP A 162 9.56 7.69 -16.70
CA ASP A 162 9.70 6.52 -15.85
C ASP A 162 8.62 5.47 -16.19
N SER A 163 9.02 4.19 -16.28
CA SER A 163 8.05 3.11 -16.39
C SER A 163 7.53 2.76 -15.00
N VAL A 164 6.36 3.28 -14.66
CA VAL A 164 5.75 3.11 -13.33
C VAL A 164 4.67 2.03 -13.34
N SER A 165 4.70 1.15 -12.34
CA SER A 165 3.64 0.17 -12.06
C SER A 165 3.06 0.40 -10.67
N TRP A 166 1.77 0.65 -10.61
CA TRP A 166 0.99 0.83 -9.39
C TRP A 166 0.35 -0.50 -8.98
N TYR A 167 0.63 -0.95 -7.75
CA TYR A 167 0.01 -2.11 -7.13
C TYR A 167 -0.98 -1.62 -6.09
N LEU A 168 -2.26 -1.68 -6.42
CA LEU A 168 -3.35 -1.16 -5.61
C LEU A 168 -4.16 -2.32 -5.05
N PHE A 169 -4.63 -2.18 -3.82
CA PHE A 169 -5.59 -3.12 -3.25
C PHE A 169 -6.56 -2.40 -2.32
N GLY A 170 -7.81 -2.90 -2.31
CA GLY A 170 -8.84 -2.46 -1.38
C GLY A 170 -8.89 -3.39 -0.18
N MET A 171 -9.01 -2.83 1.03
CA MET A 171 -9.12 -3.58 2.27
C MET A 171 -10.14 -2.88 3.16
N GLY A 172 -11.02 -3.66 3.80
CA GLY A 172 -12.16 -3.12 4.52
C GLY A 172 -13.31 -4.11 4.62
N ASN A 173 -14.50 -3.60 4.89
CA ASN A 173 -15.77 -4.30 5.01
C ASN A 173 -16.66 -4.07 3.75
N GLU A 174 -17.88 -4.59 3.73
CA GLU A 174 -18.78 -4.52 2.56
C GLU A 174 -19.19 -3.09 2.12
N ILE A 175 -18.98 -2.06 2.96
CA ILE A 175 -19.25 -0.66 2.59
C ILE A 175 -18.00 0.07 2.06
N ASP A 176 -16.81 -0.54 2.14
CA ASP A 176 -15.55 0.01 1.67
C ASP A 176 -15.39 -0.15 0.15
N ILE A 177 -16.16 0.65 -0.59
CA ILE A 177 -16.04 0.80 -2.03
C ILE A 177 -15.20 2.03 -2.31
N HIS A 178 -13.97 1.82 -2.75
CA HIS A 178 -13.03 2.89 -3.06
C HIS A 178 -12.79 3.01 -4.55
N THR A 179 -12.55 4.25 -4.98
CA THR A 179 -12.21 4.59 -6.35
C THR A 179 -10.97 5.45 -6.32
N ALA A 180 -9.83 4.89 -6.72
CA ALA A 180 -8.59 5.64 -6.85
C ALA A 180 -8.59 6.36 -8.21
N TYR A 181 -8.52 7.69 -8.17
CA TYR A 181 -8.47 8.54 -9.35
C TYR A 181 -7.08 9.19 -9.47
N PHE A 182 -6.46 9.05 -10.64
CA PHE A 182 -5.15 9.61 -10.92
C PHE A 182 -5.29 10.90 -11.71
N HIS A 183 -5.19 12.04 -11.01
CA HIS A 183 -5.37 13.36 -11.62
C HIS A 183 -4.34 13.62 -12.71
N GLY A 184 -4.80 13.89 -13.93
CA GLY A 184 -3.95 14.28 -15.05
C GLY A 184 -3.21 13.11 -15.73
N GLU A 185 -3.35 11.90 -15.20
CA GLU A 185 -2.66 10.71 -15.70
C GLU A 185 -3.65 9.72 -16.31
N THR A 186 -3.23 9.00 -17.35
CA THR A 186 -4.01 7.92 -17.94
C THR A 186 -3.26 6.61 -17.76
N LEU A 187 -3.80 5.71 -16.95
CA LEU A 187 -3.20 4.40 -16.68
C LEU A 187 -3.74 3.32 -17.61
N LYS A 188 -3.02 2.21 -17.70
CA LYS A 188 -3.47 0.98 -18.37
C LYS A 188 -3.76 -0.10 -17.33
N ILE A 189 -5.02 -0.54 -17.25
CA ILE A 189 -5.48 -1.60 -16.35
C ILE A 189 -6.08 -2.72 -17.20
N ARG A 190 -5.54 -3.93 -17.09
CA ARG A 190 -5.98 -5.12 -17.85
C ARG A 190 -6.07 -4.88 -19.37
N GLY A 191 -5.18 -4.04 -19.91
CA GLY A 191 -5.16 -3.69 -21.34
C GLY A 191 -5.94 -2.43 -21.70
N HIS A 192 -6.82 -1.93 -20.82
CA HIS A 192 -7.69 -0.78 -21.09
C HIS A 192 -7.10 0.51 -20.49
N ARG A 193 -7.23 1.63 -21.22
CA ARG A 193 -6.86 2.95 -20.72
C ARG A 193 -7.95 3.49 -19.80
N THR A 194 -7.57 3.94 -18.62
CA THR A 194 -8.46 4.48 -17.58
C THR A 194 -7.66 5.37 -16.64
N ASP A 195 -8.29 6.42 -16.14
CA ASP A 195 -7.80 7.31 -15.07
C ASP A 195 -8.28 6.85 -13.67
N VAL A 196 -9.19 5.87 -13.65
CA VAL A 196 -9.85 5.34 -12.46
C VAL A 196 -9.49 3.86 -12.23
N ALA A 197 -9.20 3.52 -10.98
CA ALA A 197 -9.13 2.14 -10.48
C ALA A 197 -10.16 1.92 -9.35
N SER A 198 -11.13 1.04 -9.59
CA SER A 198 -12.09 0.62 -8.55
C SER A 198 -11.49 -0.46 -7.65
N LEU A 199 -11.63 -0.27 -6.33
CA LEU A 199 -11.05 -1.09 -5.27
C LEU A 199 -12.17 -1.47 -4.29
N PHE A 200 -12.58 -2.74 -4.34
CA PHE A 200 -13.50 -3.34 -3.37
C PHE A 200 -12.70 -4.11 -2.31
N PRO A 201 -13.32 -4.56 -1.20
CA PRO A 201 -12.63 -5.37 -0.21
C PRO A 201 -11.96 -6.59 -0.83
N ALA A 202 -10.68 -6.80 -0.48
CA ALA A 202 -9.83 -7.86 -1.02
C ALA A 202 -9.63 -7.82 -2.56
N THR A 203 -9.84 -6.67 -3.20
CA THR A 203 -9.53 -6.48 -4.63
C THR A 203 -8.06 -6.13 -4.82
N PHE A 204 -7.40 -6.72 -5.81
CA PHE A 204 -6.02 -6.39 -6.22
C PHE A 204 -6.02 -5.91 -7.67
N VAL A 205 -5.40 -4.76 -7.93
CA VAL A 205 -5.30 -4.14 -9.25
C VAL A 205 -3.85 -3.77 -9.52
N THR A 206 -3.35 -4.11 -10.71
CA THR A 206 -2.10 -3.58 -11.23
C THR A 206 -2.41 -2.61 -12.35
N ALA A 207 -1.93 -1.37 -12.21
CA ALA A 207 -2.07 -0.33 -13.20
C ALA A 207 -0.68 0.11 -13.69
N TYR A 208 -0.54 0.31 -14.99
CA TYR A 208 0.73 0.64 -15.62
C TYR A 208 0.62 2.01 -16.26
N ASP A 209 1.67 2.82 -16.14
CA ASP A 209 1.77 4.06 -16.90
C ASP A 209 2.15 3.74 -18.36
N PRO A 210 1.30 4.03 -19.36
CA PRO A 210 1.72 3.98 -20.76
C PRO A 210 2.78 5.08 -20.97
N GLN A 211 3.99 4.70 -21.42
CA GLN A 211 5.18 5.55 -21.65
C GLN A 211 4.99 6.72 -22.67
N GLU A 212 3.88 7.44 -22.65
CA GLU A 212 3.49 8.47 -23.60
C GLU A 212 3.41 9.87 -22.96
N THR A 213 3.53 9.99 -21.64
CA THR A 213 3.62 11.28 -20.94
C THR A 213 5.00 11.90 -21.16
N LEU A 214 5.12 12.59 -22.28
CA LEU A 214 6.17 13.58 -22.57
C LEU A 214 6.07 14.69 -21.51
N GLY A 215 6.90 14.61 -20.48
CA GLY A 215 7.17 15.70 -19.55
C GLY A 215 8.66 16.01 -19.55
N ASP A 216 9.01 17.29 -19.54
CA ASP A 216 10.39 17.72 -19.29
C ASP A 216 10.55 17.86 -17.78
N GLY A 217 11.18 16.89 -17.10
CA GLY A 217 11.57 17.07 -15.69
C GLY A 217 11.83 15.82 -14.85
N CYS A 218 12.91 15.91 -14.09
CA CYS A 218 13.06 15.53 -12.69
C CYS A 218 13.45 16.83 -11.94
#